data_AF-A0A958JMA1-F1
#
_entry.id   AF-A0A958JMA1-F1
#
_cell.length_a   1.000
_cell.length_b   1.000
_cell.length_c   1.000
_cell.angle_alpha   90.00
_cell.angle_beta   90.00
_cell.angle_gamma   90.00
#
_symmetry.space_group_name_H-M   'P 1'
#
loop_
_entity.id
_entity.type
_entity.pdbx_description
1 polymer ?
#
loop_
_entity_poly.entity_id
_entity_poly.type
_entity_poly.pdbx_seq_one_letter_code
_entity_poly.pdbx_strand_id
1 'polypeptide(L)'
;MDINSALILFDALSQETRLKVIRLLVKAGSDGFSAGTLSEKLDVPHNTMSFHLSHLSHAGIVCSKKEGRSMIYVANFKEIQNLIQFLLRDCCNDEMVNLKKSRKRNCLSVELKNCC
;
A
#
# COMPACT_ATOMS: atom_id res chain seq x y z
N MET A 1 -2.10 -13.91 6.37
CA MET A 1 -0.66 -13.63 6.22
C MET A 1 0.13 -14.47 7.20
N ASP A 2 1.21 -15.08 6.72
CA ASP A 2 2.24 -15.77 7.50
C ASP A 2 3.55 -14.96 7.53
N ILE A 3 4.57 -15.44 8.23
CA ILE A 3 5.85 -14.73 8.39
C ILE A 3 6.54 -14.52 7.04
N ASN A 4 6.57 -15.52 6.16
CA ASN A 4 7.25 -15.42 4.86
C ASN A 4 6.62 -14.34 3.98
N SER A 5 5.28 -14.32 3.93
CA SER A 5 4.54 -13.28 3.21
C SER A 5 4.78 -11.89 3.79
N ALA A 6 4.86 -11.78 5.12
CA ALA A 6 5.15 -10.51 5.78
C ALA A 6 6.58 -10.02 5.47
N LEU A 7 7.57 -10.92 5.45
CA LEU A 7 8.96 -10.56 5.10
C LEU A 7 9.09 -10.00 3.69
N ILE A 8 8.38 -10.58 2.70
CA ILE A 8 8.34 -10.07 1.32
C ILE A 8 7.80 -8.63 1.30
N LEU A 9 6.75 -8.36 2.07
CA LEU A 9 6.18 -7.01 2.16
C LEU A 9 7.11 -6.03 2.88
N PHE A 10 7.75 -6.45 3.97
CA PHE A 10 8.71 -5.60 4.68
C PHE A 10 9.92 -5.26 3.83
N ASP A 11 10.49 -6.22 3.10
CA ASP A 11 11.57 -5.97 2.14
C ASP A 11 11.15 -4.97 1.06
N ALA A 12 9.95 -5.15 0.50
CA ALA A 12 9.40 -4.20 -0.46
C ALA A 12 9.15 -2.80 0.14
N LEU A 13 8.87 -2.68 1.44
CA LEU A 13 8.61 -1.40 2.11
C LEU A 13 9.86 -0.76 2.73
N SER A 14 10.93 -1.50 2.99
CA SER A 14 12.16 -1.03 3.65
C SER A 14 13.10 -0.27 2.71
N GLN A 15 12.55 0.45 1.74
CA GLN A 15 13.28 1.34 0.84
C GLN A 15 12.52 2.66 0.71
N GLU A 16 13.24 3.76 0.82
CA GLU A 16 12.66 5.09 0.99
C GLU A 16 11.70 5.49 -0.13
N THR A 17 12.10 5.35 -1.39
CA THR A 17 11.27 5.67 -2.56
C THR A 17 10.00 4.83 -2.60
N ARG A 18 10.11 3.52 -2.37
CA ARG A 18 8.98 2.60 -2.36
C ARG A 18 7.98 2.97 -1.26
N LEU A 19 8.46 3.30 -0.07
CA LEU A 19 7.60 3.75 1.03
C LEU A 19 6.91 5.09 0.71
N LYS A 20 7.62 6.04 0.11
CA LYS A 20 7.04 7.31 -0.39
C LYS A 20 5.97 7.07 -1.46
N VAL A 21 6.20 6.16 -2.41
CA VAL A 21 5.23 5.76 -3.44
C VAL A 21 3.96 5.20 -2.79
N ILE A 22 4.09 4.26 -1.85
CA ILE A 22 2.92 3.70 -1.14
C ILE A 22 2.12 4.79 -0.43
N ARG A 23 2.77 5.75 0.24
CA ARG A 23 2.06 6.87 0.88
C ARG A 23 1.30 7.74 -0.12
N LEU A 24 1.88 8.01 -1.29
CA LEU A 24 1.19 8.74 -2.36
C LEU A 24 -0.01 7.97 -2.90
N LEU A 25 0.15 6.67 -3.15
CA LEU A 25 -0.91 5.80 -3.66
C LEU A 25 -2.06 5.63 -2.65
N VAL A 26 -1.74 5.49 -1.36
CA VAL A 26 -2.74 5.47 -0.27
C VAL A 26 -3.53 6.78 -0.24
N LYS A 27 -2.85 7.92 -0.40
CA LYS A 27 -3.50 9.25 -0.48
C LYS A 27 -4.38 9.39 -1.72
N ALA A 28 -3.98 8.81 -2.85
CA ALA A 28 -4.74 8.83 -4.10
C ALA A 28 -5.97 7.91 -4.09
N GLY A 29 -6.02 6.92 -3.20
CA GLY A 29 -7.15 5.99 -3.12
C GLY A 29 -7.30 5.14 -4.39
N SER A 30 -8.53 5.04 -4.89
CA SER A 30 -8.88 4.25 -6.10
C SER A 30 -8.37 4.86 -7.41
N ASP A 31 -8.06 6.15 -7.40
CA ASP A 31 -7.69 6.88 -8.61
C ASP A 31 -6.24 6.56 -9.00
N GLY A 32 -5.37 6.42 -7.99
CA GLY A 32 -3.97 6.04 -8.19
C GLY A 32 -3.15 7.10 -8.94
N PHE A 33 -2.00 6.68 -9.44
CA PHE A 33 -1.14 7.52 -10.28
C PHE A 33 -0.46 6.72 -11.38
N SER A 34 -0.13 7.39 -12.47
CA SER A 34 0.78 6.83 -13.46
C SER A 34 2.22 6.77 -12.93
N ALA A 35 3.06 5.92 -13.51
CA ALA A 35 4.50 5.89 -13.19
C ALA A 35 5.17 7.25 -13.43
N GLY A 36 4.75 7.98 -14.47
CA GLY A 36 5.28 9.31 -14.76
C GLY A 36 4.90 10.35 -13.72
N THR A 37 3.63 10.36 -13.31
CA THR A 37 3.18 11.25 -12.24
C THR A 37 3.89 10.97 -10.91
N LEU A 38 4.17 9.71 -10.59
CA LEU A 38 4.94 9.34 -9.39
C LEU A 38 6.41 9.78 -9.50
N SER A 39 7.00 9.61 -10.68
CA SER A 39 8.36 10.06 -11.02
C SER A 39 8.51 11.56 -10.82
N GLU A 40 7.59 12.36 -11.37
CA GLU A 40 7.56 13.81 -11.19
C GLU A 40 7.36 14.24 -9.73
N LYS A 41 6.42 13.62 -9.02
CA LYS A 41 6.11 13.98 -7.63
C LYS A 41 7.23 13.69 -6.63
N LEU A 42 8.07 12.71 -6.92
CA LEU A 42 9.14 12.26 -6.03
C LEU A 42 10.53 12.66 -6.52
N ASP A 43 10.63 13.32 -7.68
CA ASP A 43 11.88 13.68 -8.35
C ASP A 43 12.80 12.45 -8.54
N VAL A 44 12.23 11.37 -9.10
CA VAL A 44 12.92 10.11 -9.34
C VAL A 44 12.85 9.77 -10.82
N PRO A 45 13.96 9.39 -11.49
CA PRO A 45 13.92 9.02 -12.91
C PRO A 45 12.90 7.94 -13.26
N HIS A 46 12.25 8.04 -14.43
CA HIS A 46 11.18 7.12 -14.85
C HIS A 46 11.58 5.64 -14.87
N ASN A 47 12.81 5.31 -15.29
CA ASN A 47 13.31 3.94 -15.29
C ASN A 47 13.44 3.38 -13.87
N THR A 48 13.90 4.21 -12.94
CA THR A 48 14.07 3.90 -11.52
C THR A 48 12.70 3.76 -10.84
N MET A 49 11.75 4.65 -11.16
CA MET A 49 10.37 4.54 -10.70
C MET A 49 9.71 3.24 -11.18
N SER A 50 9.90 2.88 -12.45
CA SER A 50 9.40 1.60 -13.00
C SER A 50 9.97 0.40 -12.25
N PHE A 51 11.25 0.43 -11.90
CA PHE A 51 11.89 -0.63 -11.09
C PHE A 51 11.28 -0.73 -9.68
N HIS A 52 11.06 0.41 -9.01
CA HIS A 52 10.40 0.44 -7.70
C HIS A 52 8.96 -0.08 -7.75
N LEU A 53 8.19 0.34 -8.76
CA LEU A 53 6.81 -0.11 -8.96
C LEU A 53 6.74 -1.59 -9.28
N SER A 54 7.68 -2.11 -10.08
CA SER A 54 7.80 -3.55 -10.32
C SER A 54 8.01 -4.30 -9.01
N HIS A 55 8.96 -3.89 -8.16
CA HIS A 55 9.17 -4.52 -6.85
C HIS A 55 7.90 -4.51 -5.98
N LEU A 56 7.23 -3.36 -5.89
CA LEU A 56 5.99 -3.22 -5.12
C LEU A 56 4.84 -4.09 -5.66
N SER A 57 4.75 -4.22 -6.99
CA SER A 57 3.74 -5.09 -7.62
C SER A 57 4.05 -6.57 -7.46
N HIS A 58 5.33 -6.98 -7.53
CA HIS A 58 5.73 -8.36 -7.24
C HIS A 58 5.43 -8.74 -5.79
N ALA A 59 5.63 -7.82 -4.85
CA ALA A 59 5.24 -8.01 -3.46
C ALA A 59 3.71 -7.99 -3.22
N GLY A 60 2.92 -7.64 -4.24
CA GLY A 60 1.45 -7.64 -4.18
C GLY A 60 0.83 -6.42 -3.47
N ILE A 61 1.64 -5.48 -2.96
CA ILE A 61 1.15 -4.30 -2.23
C ILE A 61 0.72 -3.14 -3.13
N VAL A 62 1.02 -3.22 -4.44
CA VAL A 62 0.55 -2.30 -5.48
C VAL A 62 -0.05 -3.09 -6.64
N CYS A 63 -1.24 -2.68 -7.09
CA CYS A 63 -1.86 -3.18 -8.31
C CYS A 63 -1.69 -2.17 -9.45
N SER A 64 -1.72 -2.64 -10.70
CA SER A 64 -1.72 -1.79 -11.88
C SER A 64 -2.90 -2.10 -12.78
N LYS A 65 -3.48 -1.07 -13.40
CA LYS A 65 -4.49 -1.19 -14.47
C LYS A 65 -4.06 -0.36 -15.67
N LYS A 66 -4.41 -0.81 -16.86
CA LYS A 66 -4.14 -0.05 -18.09
C LYS A 66 -5.28 0.93 -18.34
N GLU A 67 -4.96 2.20 -18.49
CA GLU A 67 -5.90 3.25 -18.90
C GLU A 67 -5.35 3.97 -20.14
N GLY A 68 -5.95 3.64 -21.29
CA GLY A 68 -5.46 4.10 -22.60
C GLY A 68 -4.02 3.62 -22.87
N ARG A 69 -3.09 4.57 -22.93
CA ARG A 69 -1.65 4.32 -23.18
C ARG A 69 -0.82 4.22 -21.91
N SER A 70 -1.39 4.54 -20.75
CA SER A 70 -0.68 4.60 -19.48
C SER A 70 -1.06 3.45 -18.55
N MET A 71 -0.12 3.03 -17.71
CA MET A 71 -0.39 2.17 -16.56
C MET A 71 -0.66 3.05 -15.33
N ILE A 72 -1.79 2.82 -14.68
CA ILE A 72 -2.18 3.47 -13.43
C ILE A 72 -1.95 2.48 -12.30
N TYR A 73 -1.15 2.89 -11.33
CA TYR A 73 -0.81 2.13 -10.14
C TYR A 73 -1.70 2.59 -8.98
N VAL A 74 -2.17 1.62 -8.19
CA VAL A 74 -3.03 1.84 -7.02
C VAL A 74 -2.51 1.01 -5.85
N ALA A 75 -2.67 1.52 -4.63
CA ALA A 75 -2.34 0.75 -3.43
C ALA A 75 -3.27 -0.45 -3.31
N ASN A 76 -2.72 -1.63 -3.02
CA ASN A 76 -3.52 -2.80 -2.70
C ASN A 76 -3.95 -2.73 -1.22
N PHE A 77 -5.06 -2.05 -0.96
CA PHE A 77 -5.58 -1.87 0.39
C PHE A 77 -5.89 -3.16 1.12
N LYS A 78 -6.20 -4.25 0.41
CA LYS A 78 -6.41 -5.57 1.02
C LYS A 78 -5.11 -6.10 1.62
N GLU A 79 -4.00 -6.02 0.88
CA GLU A 79 -2.70 -6.48 1.40
C GLU A 79 -2.14 -5.57 2.50
N ILE A 80 -2.35 -4.25 2.38
CA ILE A 80 -2.02 -3.32 3.48
C ILE A 80 -2.80 -3.69 4.75
N GLN A 81 -4.10 -3.96 4.62
CA GLN A 81 -4.94 -4.43 5.73
C GLN A 81 -4.43 -5.75 6.31
N ASN A 82 -4.07 -6.73 5.46
CA ASN A 82 -3.54 -8.00 5.93
C ASN A 82 -2.23 -7.82 6.71
N LEU A 83 -1.36 -6.91 6.27
CA LEU A 83 -0.09 -6.61 6.95
C LEU A 83 -0.31 -5.93 8.30
N ILE A 84 -1.22 -4.96 8.38
CA ILE A 84 -1.60 -4.32 9.65
C ILE A 84 -2.21 -5.35 10.61
N GLN A 85 -3.12 -6.19 10.13
CA GLN A 85 -3.71 -7.27 10.95
C GLN A 85 -2.67 -8.30 11.39
N PHE A 86 -1.65 -8.58 10.57
CA PHE A 86 -0.55 -9.46 10.94
C PHE A 86 0.27 -8.85 12.09
N LEU A 87 0.61 -7.56 12.01
CA LEU A 87 1.36 -6.85 13.05
C LEU A 87 0.59 -6.71 14.38
N LEU A 88 -0.73 -6.58 14.31
CA LEU A 88 -1.60 -6.40 15.46
C LEU A 88 -2.21 -7.73 15.96
N ARG A 89 -1.84 -8.86 15.34
CA ARG A 89 -2.26 -10.18 15.82
C ARG A 89 -1.69 -10.38 17.23
N ASP A 90 -2.52 -10.89 18.13
CA ASP A 90 -2.20 -11.12 19.55
C ASP A 90 -1.94 -9.84 20.37
N CYS A 91 -2.15 -8.64 19.78
CA CYS A 91 -1.91 -7.35 20.44
C CYS A 91 -2.97 -6.98 21.50
N CYS A 92 -4.09 -7.70 21.55
CA CYS A 92 -5.13 -7.61 22.59
C CYS A 92 -5.78 -9.00 22.65
N ASN A 93 -5.93 -9.60 23.84
CA ASN A 93 -6.76 -10.79 24.00
C ASN A 93 -8.14 -10.54 23.36
N ASP A 94 -8.40 -11.16 22.20
CA ASP A 94 -9.70 -11.26 21.52
C ASP A 94 -10.45 -9.98 21.05
N GLU A 95 -9.80 -8.82 20.88
CA GLU A 95 -10.46 -7.68 20.20
C GLU A 95 -9.91 -7.44 18.79
N MET A 96 -10.66 -7.93 17.79
CA MET A 96 -10.39 -7.78 16.37
C MET A 96 -10.28 -6.30 15.96
N VAL A 97 -9.15 -5.93 15.37
CA VAL A 97 -8.98 -4.67 14.64
C VAL A 97 -10.07 -4.56 13.58
N ASN A 98 -11.06 -3.70 13.82
CA ASN A 98 -12.19 -3.51 12.93
C ASN A 98 -11.87 -2.42 11.91
N LEU A 99 -11.58 -2.85 10.68
CA LEU A 99 -11.37 -1.96 9.54
C LEU A 99 -12.72 -1.66 8.90
N LYS A 100 -13.32 -0.53 9.27
CA LYS A 100 -14.57 -0.06 8.65
C LYS A 100 -14.25 0.75 7.40
N LYS A 101 -14.96 0.46 6.30
CA LYS A 101 -14.99 1.35 5.13
C LYS A 101 -15.82 2.59 5.47
N SER A 102 -15.20 3.77 5.51
CA SER A 102 -15.92 5.02 5.70
C SER A 102 -16.58 5.46 4.39
N ARG A 103 -17.92 5.37 4.31
CA ARG A 103 -18.72 5.79 3.14
C ARG A 103 -18.57 7.26 2.75
N LYS A 104 -17.99 8.11 3.61
CA LYS A 104 -17.96 9.57 3.44
C LYS A 104 -16.69 10.12 2.77
N ARG A 105 -15.60 9.34 2.68
CA ARG A 105 -14.28 9.84 2.19
C ARG A 105 -13.44 8.85 1.37
N ASN A 106 -14.00 7.71 0.94
CA ASN A 106 -13.24 6.66 0.25
C ASN A 106 -11.93 6.29 1.01
N CYS A 107 -12.03 6.26 2.34
CA CYS A 107 -10.92 6.08 3.27
C CYS A 107 -11.20 4.85 4.16
N LEU A 108 -10.17 4.05 4.43
CA LEU A 108 -10.20 3.00 5.44
C LEU A 108 -9.93 3.64 6.79
N SER A 109 -10.95 3.69 7.66
CA SER A 109 -10.75 4.04 9.06
C SER A 109 -10.30 2.78 9.80
N VAL A 110 -9.07 2.79 10.29
CA VAL A 110 -8.60 1.83 11.29
C VAL A 110 -9.19 2.28 12.63
N GLU A 111 -10.24 1.60 13.10
CA GLU A 111 -10.71 1.78 14.47
C GLU A 111 -9.94 0.79 15.35
N LEU A 112 -8.93 1.31 16.06
CA LEU A 112 -8.29 0.60 17.16
C LEU A 112 -9.15 0.84 18.40
N LYS A 113 -9.99 -0.15 18.76
CA LYS A 113 -10.59 -0.15 20.10
C LYS A 113 -9.54 -0.68 21.07
N ASN A 114 -9.23 0.11 22.10
CA ASN A 114 -8.32 -0.24 23.19
C ASN A 114 -6.91 -0.70 22.76
N CYS A 115 -6.28 0.04 21.85
CA CYS A 115 -4.81 0.03 21.82
C CYS A 115 -4.35 0.74 23.11
N CYS A 116 -3.59 0.06 23.97
CA CYS A 116 -2.89 0.72 25.09
C CYS A 116 -2.07 1.92 24.62
#